data_AF-A0A5B8IS28-F1
#
_entry.id   AF-A0A5B8IS28-F1
#
_cell.length_a   1.000
_cell.length_b   1.000
_cell.length_c   1.000
_cell.angle_alpha   90.00
_cell.angle_beta   90.00
_cell.angle_gamma   90.00
#
_symmetry.space_group_name_H-M   'P 1'
#
loop_
_entity.id
_entity.type
_entity.pdbx_description
1 polymer ?
#
loop_
_entity_poly.entity_id
_entity_poly.type
_entity_poly.pdbx_seq_one_letter_code
_entity_poly.pdbx_strand_id
1 'polypeptide(L)'
;MPEAPFRRSDAYAKAGRERYGLTPHTRADFDSRLHEATDPTIPLAARAARAYLDVAFFHPFTDGNARAALLTLVHVLAREEIVLPEVGPLQTTRYPDDPAGASDLATLIGVLNRRRH
;
A
#
# COMPACT_ATOMS: atom_id res chain seq x y z
N MET A 1 4.65 17.99 -13.66
CA MET A 1 3.47 17.66 -12.85
C MET A 1 3.71 18.22 -11.45
N PRO A 2 2.78 18.99 -10.85
CA PRO A 2 2.94 19.42 -9.47
C PRO A 2 2.90 18.21 -8.53
N GLU A 3 3.78 18.20 -7.52
CA GLU A 3 3.87 17.15 -6.51
C GLU A 3 2.64 17.20 -5.60
N ALA A 4 2.07 16.03 -5.27
CA ALA A 4 0.99 15.94 -4.30
C ALA A 4 1.58 16.08 -2.89
N PRO A 5 1.23 17.12 -2.11
CA PRO A 5 1.81 17.31 -0.79
C PRO A 5 1.26 16.28 0.20
N PHE A 6 2.12 15.81 1.12
CA PHE A 6 1.66 15.05 2.28
C PHE A 6 0.67 15.90 3.10
N ARG A 7 -0.36 15.28 3.64
CA ARG A 7 -1.41 15.93 4.42
C ARG A 7 -0.83 16.64 5.64
N ARG A 8 -1.44 17.77 5.99
CA ARG A 8 -1.05 18.60 7.16
C ARG A 8 -2.05 18.50 8.31
N SER A 9 -3.10 17.71 8.13
CA SER A 9 -4.15 17.42 9.11
C SER A 9 -4.48 15.94 9.06
N ASP A 10 -5.37 15.51 9.96
CA ASP A 10 -6.05 14.23 9.83
C ASP A 10 -6.70 14.07 8.46
N ALA A 11 -6.73 12.83 7.99
CA ALA A 11 -7.48 12.46 6.80
C ALA A 11 -8.69 11.59 7.17
N TYR A 12 -9.70 11.62 6.32
CA TYR A 12 -10.96 10.93 6.55
C TYR A 12 -11.34 10.12 5.32
N ALA A 13 -11.80 8.89 5.53
CA ALA A 13 -12.30 8.02 4.47
C ALA A 13 -13.71 7.53 4.78
N LYS A 14 -14.32 6.88 3.78
CA LYS A 14 -15.66 6.28 3.88
C LYS A 14 -16.72 7.27 4.43
N ALA A 15 -16.77 8.46 3.84
CA ALA A 15 -17.65 9.55 4.25
C ALA A 15 -17.48 9.96 5.73
N GLY A 16 -16.24 9.97 6.23
CA GLY A 16 -15.91 10.37 7.59
C GLY A 16 -15.95 9.25 8.62
N ARG A 17 -16.33 8.02 8.24
CA ARG A 17 -16.37 6.87 9.16
C ARG A 17 -14.99 6.41 9.62
N GLU A 18 -13.96 6.67 8.84
CA GLU A 18 -12.58 6.31 9.17
C GLU A 18 -11.75 7.58 9.31
N ARG A 19 -11.04 7.71 10.45
CA ARG A 19 -10.10 8.80 10.72
C ARG A 19 -8.68 8.26 10.74
N TYR A 20 -7.82 8.86 9.94
CA TYR A 20 -6.38 8.62 9.92
C TYR A 20 -5.68 9.79 10.62
N GLY A 21 -5.25 9.57 11.85
CA GLY A 21 -4.60 10.58 12.67
C GLY A 21 -3.26 11.04 12.06
N LEU A 22 -2.91 12.31 12.23
CA LEU A 22 -1.55 12.82 11.97
C LEU A 22 -0.80 13.00 13.29
N THR A 23 0.39 12.41 13.39
CA THR A 23 1.36 12.69 14.46
C THR A 23 2.59 13.39 13.87
N PRO A 24 3.41 14.08 14.68
CA PRO A 24 4.68 14.64 14.22
C PRO A 24 5.63 13.60 13.58
N HIS A 25 5.48 12.32 13.93
CA HIS A 25 6.31 11.23 13.45
C HIS A 25 5.77 10.54 12.19
N THR A 26 4.48 10.74 11.84
CA THR A 26 3.80 9.98 10.77
C THR A 26 4.55 10.01 9.44
N ARG A 27 5.13 11.16 9.06
CA ARG A 27 5.92 11.25 7.82
C ARG A 27 7.22 10.45 7.92
N ALA A 28 7.97 10.61 9.01
CA ALA A 28 9.23 9.91 9.20
C ALA A 28 9.02 8.39 9.28
N ASP A 29 7.95 7.96 9.95
CA ASP A 29 7.54 6.56 10.02
C ASP A 29 7.16 6.04 8.64
N PHE A 30 6.38 6.79 7.85
CA PHE A 30 6.01 6.43 6.49
C PHE A 30 7.24 6.25 5.59
N ASP A 31 8.16 7.21 5.59
CA ASP A 31 9.38 7.16 4.78
C ASP A 31 10.26 5.96 5.15
N SER A 32 10.38 5.66 6.46
CA SER A 32 11.10 4.50 6.97
C SER A 32 10.48 3.18 6.52
N ARG A 33 9.16 3.01 6.67
CA ARG A 33 8.47 1.77 6.27
C ARG A 33 8.51 1.55 4.76
N LEU A 34 8.39 2.62 3.97
CA LEU A 34 8.49 2.51 2.52
C LEU A 34 9.89 2.09 2.08
N HIS A 35 10.94 2.53 2.78
CA HIS A 35 12.31 2.08 2.53
C HIS A 35 12.48 0.58 2.79
N GLU A 36 12.00 0.09 3.94
CA GLU A 36 11.99 -1.35 4.28
C GLU A 36 11.29 -2.19 3.21
N ALA A 37 10.18 -1.67 2.63
CA ALA A 37 9.44 -2.37 1.57
C ALA A 37 10.21 -2.50 0.24
N THR A 38 11.40 -1.89 0.11
CA THR A 38 12.26 -2.00 -1.09
C THR A 38 13.43 -2.98 -0.93
N ASP A 39 13.57 -3.66 0.20
CA ASP A 39 14.65 -4.64 0.44
C ASP A 39 14.54 -5.85 -0.51
N PRO A 40 15.48 -6.06 -1.45
CA PRO A 40 15.41 -7.12 -2.44
C PRO A 40 15.46 -8.54 -1.85
N THR A 41 15.89 -8.70 -0.59
CA THR A 41 15.97 -10.01 0.09
C THR A 41 14.60 -10.53 0.54
N ILE A 42 13.60 -9.65 0.66
CA ILE A 42 12.22 -10.00 1.03
C ILE A 42 11.46 -10.47 -0.23
N PRO A 43 10.63 -11.54 -0.18
CA PRO A 43 9.86 -11.97 -1.34
C PRO A 43 9.02 -10.84 -1.96
N LEU A 44 9.01 -10.74 -3.29
CA LEU A 44 8.33 -9.66 -4.02
C LEU A 44 6.87 -9.46 -3.57
N ALA A 45 6.13 -10.55 -3.40
CA ALA A 45 4.72 -10.46 -3.00
C ALA A 45 4.56 -9.80 -1.61
N ALA A 46 5.49 -10.05 -0.68
CA ALA A 46 5.50 -9.42 0.64
C ALA A 46 5.89 -7.94 0.55
N ARG A 47 6.89 -7.59 -0.26
CA ARG A 47 7.27 -6.18 -0.52
C ARG A 47 6.11 -5.38 -1.10
N ALA A 48 5.48 -5.95 -2.13
CA ALA A 48 4.34 -5.37 -2.84
C ALA A 48 3.13 -5.20 -1.91
N ALA A 49 2.80 -6.22 -1.11
CA ALA A 49 1.77 -6.15 -0.09
C ALA A 49 2.07 -5.06 0.94
N ARG A 50 3.31 -4.99 1.43
CA ARG A 50 3.70 -4.04 2.47
C ARG A 50 3.63 -2.59 1.97
N ALA A 51 4.19 -2.32 0.79
CA ALA A 51 4.14 -0.98 0.19
C ALA A 51 2.69 -0.51 -0.05
N TYR A 52 1.80 -1.41 -0.49
CA TYR A 52 0.37 -1.12 -0.60
C TYR A 52 -0.24 -0.73 0.76
N LEU A 53 0.03 -1.54 1.80
CA LEU A 53 -0.57 -1.36 3.12
C LEU A 53 -0.05 -0.09 3.80
N ASP A 54 1.24 0.20 3.67
CA ASP A 54 1.84 1.42 4.22
C ASP A 54 1.14 2.66 3.61
N VAL A 55 0.97 2.74 2.28
CA VAL A 55 0.26 3.88 1.68
C VAL A 55 -1.22 3.92 2.10
N ALA A 56 -1.90 2.77 2.16
CA ALA A 56 -3.31 2.70 2.52
C ALA A 56 -3.57 3.18 3.97
N PHE A 57 -2.67 2.85 4.90
CA PHE A 57 -2.86 3.08 6.34
C PHE A 57 -2.16 4.32 6.89
N PHE A 58 -0.98 4.72 6.37
CA PHE A 58 -0.43 6.05 6.68
C PHE A 58 -1.30 7.15 6.08
N HIS A 59 -1.97 6.83 4.98
CA HIS A 59 -2.95 7.69 4.31
C HIS A 59 -2.33 9.07 4.00
N PRO A 60 -1.22 9.12 3.23
CA PRO A 60 -0.33 10.28 3.17
C PRO A 60 -0.97 11.53 2.57
N PHE A 61 -2.06 11.41 1.80
CA PHE A 61 -2.71 12.51 1.09
C PHE A 61 -4.08 12.85 1.68
N THR A 62 -4.62 14.03 1.34
CA THR A 62 -5.98 14.42 1.73
C THR A 62 -7.07 13.68 0.95
N ASP A 63 -6.76 13.25 -0.27
CA ASP A 63 -7.61 12.40 -1.11
C ASP A 63 -6.71 11.51 -1.98
N GLY A 64 -7.29 10.45 -2.56
CA GLY A 64 -6.62 9.60 -3.54
C GLY A 64 -5.75 8.50 -2.95
N ASN A 65 -5.72 8.32 -1.62
CA ASN A 65 -4.88 7.32 -0.98
C ASN A 65 -5.13 5.88 -1.46
N ALA A 66 -6.38 5.51 -1.74
CA ALA A 66 -6.68 4.19 -2.32
C ALA A 66 -6.08 4.03 -3.74
N ARG A 67 -6.15 5.09 -4.56
CA ARG A 67 -5.52 5.12 -5.90
C ARG A 67 -4.00 5.09 -5.77
N ALA A 68 -3.43 5.86 -4.85
CA ALA A 68 -2.00 5.87 -4.58
C ALA A 68 -1.50 4.49 -4.11
N ALA A 69 -2.21 3.83 -3.19
CA ALA A 69 -1.84 2.50 -2.72
C ALA A 69 -1.84 1.47 -3.85
N LEU A 70 -2.84 1.52 -4.73
CA LEU A 70 -2.88 0.66 -5.91
C LEU A 70 -1.76 0.96 -6.91
N LEU A 71 -1.46 2.24 -7.17
CA LEU A 71 -0.34 2.63 -8.02
C LEU A 71 1.01 2.20 -7.44
N THR A 72 1.19 2.29 -6.13
CA THR A 72 2.39 1.79 -5.44
C THR A 72 2.54 0.28 -5.60
N LEU A 73 1.45 -0.48 -5.43
CA LEU A 73 1.45 -1.92 -5.68
C LEU A 73 1.89 -2.25 -7.11
N VAL A 74 1.24 -1.62 -8.10
CA VAL A 74 1.55 -1.82 -9.52
C VAL A 74 2.99 -1.39 -9.83
N HIS A 75 3.47 -0.31 -9.23
CA HIS A 75 4.84 0.17 -9.42
C HIS A 75 5.87 -0.84 -8.92
N VAL A 76 5.69 -1.39 -7.71
CA VAL A 76 6.61 -2.40 -7.16
C VAL A 76 6.65 -3.66 -8.03
N LEU A 77 5.50 -4.10 -8.55
CA LEU A 77 5.44 -5.24 -9.47
C LEU A 77 6.09 -4.93 -10.82
N ALA A 78 5.84 -3.74 -11.37
CA ALA A 78 6.38 -3.31 -12.66
C ALA A 78 7.91 -3.19 -12.66
N ARG A 79 8.52 -2.90 -11.51
CA ARG A 79 9.99 -2.91 -11.34
C ARG A 79 10.61 -4.29 -11.54
N GLU A 80 9.82 -5.34 -11.39
CA GLU A 80 10.20 -6.73 -11.63
C GLU A 80 9.56 -7.26 -12.93
N GLU A 81 9.18 -6.35 -13.83
CA GLU A 81 8.56 -6.65 -15.13
C GLU A 81 7.22 -7.41 -15.04
N ILE A 82 6.56 -7.35 -13.87
CA ILE A 82 5.26 -7.97 -13.64
C ILE A 82 4.16 -6.94 -13.87
N VAL A 83 3.33 -7.20 -14.88
CA VAL A 83 2.11 -6.43 -15.18
C VAL A 83 0.92 -7.22 -14.67
N LEU A 84 0.09 -6.60 -13.84
CA LEU A 84 -1.19 -7.19 -13.44
C LEU A 84 -2.14 -7.17 -14.65
N PRO A 85 -2.66 -8.34 -15.11
CA PRO A 85 -3.51 -8.40 -16.29
C PRO A 85 -4.88 -7.74 -16.07
N GLU A 86 -5.31 -7.64 -14.80
CA GLU A 86 -6.54 -6.98 -14.39
C GLU A 86 -6.30 -6.16 -13.13
N VAL A 87 -6.94 -4.99 -13.06
CA VAL A 87 -6.95 -4.12 -11.88
C VAL A 87 -8.39 -4.01 -11.39
N GLY A 88 -8.78 -4.93 -10.50
CA GLY A 88 -10.09 -4.98 -9.86
C GLY A 88 -10.05 -4.57 -8.38
N PRO A 89 -11.20 -4.28 -7.75
CA PRO A 89 -11.26 -4.02 -6.32
C PRO A 89 -10.76 -5.24 -5.53
N LEU A 90 -9.67 -5.09 -4.79
CA LEU A 90 -9.23 -6.11 -3.84
C LEU A 90 -10.16 -6.06 -2.62
N GLN A 91 -11.26 -6.79 -2.68
CA GLN A 91 -12.16 -6.98 -1.53
C GLN A 91 -11.56 -7.98 -0.55
N THR A 92 -10.63 -7.50 0.25
CA THR A 92 -10.12 -8.21 1.43
C THR A 92 -10.24 -7.25 2.60
N THR A 93 -10.83 -7.73 3.69
CA THR A 93 -10.83 -7.00 4.95
C THR A 93 -9.38 -6.92 5.43
N ARG A 94 -8.90 -5.71 5.70
CA ARG A 94 -7.54 -5.47 6.20
C ARG A 94 -7.62 -4.39 7.27
N TYR A 95 -6.95 -4.64 8.39
CA TYR A 95 -6.78 -3.65 9.46
C TYR A 95 -5.29 -3.31 9.61
N PRO A 96 -4.95 -2.10 10.10
CA PRO A 96 -3.54 -1.70 10.30
C PRO A 96 -2.75 -2.68 11.18
N ASP A 97 -3.43 -3.28 12.16
CA ASP A 97 -2.86 -4.21 13.14
C ASP A 97 -3.32 -5.66 12.91
N ASP A 98 -3.54 -6.04 11.64
CA ASP A 98 -3.94 -7.40 11.25
C ASP A 98 -2.84 -8.09 10.43
N PRO A 99 -1.89 -8.78 11.10
CA PRO A 99 -0.84 -9.54 10.43
C PRO A 99 -1.38 -10.66 9.54
N ALA A 100 -2.53 -11.25 9.88
CA ALA A 100 -3.13 -12.32 9.08
C ALA A 100 -3.67 -11.76 7.76
N GLY A 101 -4.41 -10.65 7.80
CA GLY A 101 -4.87 -9.95 6.60
C GLY A 101 -3.72 -9.45 5.70
N ALA A 102 -2.60 -9.05 6.29
CA ALA A 102 -1.39 -8.70 5.53
C ALA A 102 -0.77 -9.93 4.84
N SER A 103 -0.70 -11.07 5.53
CA SER A 103 -0.21 -12.33 4.98
C SER A 103 -1.12 -12.88 3.86
N ASP A 104 -2.43 -12.78 4.02
CA ASP A 104 -3.42 -13.18 3.01
C ASP A 104 -3.26 -12.35 1.73
N LEU A 105 -3.03 -11.04 1.86
CA LEU A 105 -2.73 -10.17 0.73
C LEU A 105 -1.46 -10.61 0.00
N ALA A 106 -0.37 -10.88 0.74
CA ALA A 106 0.87 -11.36 0.14
C ALA A 106 0.66 -12.70 -0.58
N THR A 107 -0.14 -13.59 -0.01
CA THR A 107 -0.50 -14.88 -0.63
C THR A 107 -1.27 -14.68 -1.92
N LEU A 108 -2.30 -13.81 -1.92
CA LEU A 108 -3.09 -13.49 -3.11
C LEU A 108 -2.21 -12.92 -4.23
N ILE A 109 -1.35 -11.94 -3.91
CA ILE A 109 -0.39 -11.38 -4.87
C ILE A 109 0.54 -12.48 -5.41
N GLY A 110 1.03 -13.37 -4.54
CA GLY A 110 1.86 -14.51 -4.93
C GLY A 110 1.15 -15.49 -5.86
N VAL A 111 -0.16 -15.75 -5.66
CA VAL A 111 -0.97 -16.58 -6.56
C VAL A 111 -1.16 -15.89 -7.92
N LEU A 112 -1.49 -14.59 -7.92
CA LEU A 112 -1.65 -13.82 -9.15
C LEU A 112 -0.35 -13.77 -9.96
N ASN A 113 0.80 -13.70 -9.28
CA ASN A 113 2.10 -13.76 -9.92
C ASN A 113 2.42 -15.15 -10.51
N ARG A 114 2.09 -16.23 -9.78
CA ARG A 114 2.42 -17.61 -10.19
C ARG A 114 1.61 -18.16 -11.36
N ARG A 115 0.47 -17.56 -11.71
CA ARG A 115 -0.34 -17.98 -12.88
C ARG A 115 0.34 -17.70 -14.25
N ARG A 116 1.64 -17.38 -14.27
CA ARG A 116 2.45 -17.14 -15.49
C ARG A 116 3.44 -18.26 -15.84
N HIS A 117 3.29 -19.46 -15.28
CA HIS A 117 3.98 -20.66 -15.77
C HIS A 117 2.99 -21.65 -16.38
#